data_AF-A0A936X0V5-F1
#
_entry.id   AF-A0A936X0V5-F1
#
_cell.length_a   1.000
_cell.length_b   1.000
_cell.length_c   1.000
_cell.angle_alpha   90.00
_cell.angle_beta   90.00
_cell.angle_gamma   90.00
#
_symmetry.space_group_name_H-M   'P 1'
#
loop_
_entity.id
_entity.type
_entity.pdbx_description
1 polymer ?
#
loop_
_entity_poly.entity_id
_entity_poly.type
_entity_poly.pdbx_seq_one_letter_code
_entity_poly.pdbx_strand_id
1 'polypeptide(L)'
;MDCLLFHKKDNVLAAQYNDSLYHLATEKTLPTFLLKAFESKAAIQLATGNVAAFQEWSLKADSIRNNITGEKVLRKTKEMEIKYSLAKKEQQLTIEQEKTRNKEIQNLILLILLAATIIIGFLIFRNLQQRKVLQQKRIVELENDRKLLALRPYYKDRKKKEAD
;
A
#
# COMPACT_ATOMS: atom_id res chain seq x y z
N MET A 1 -16.91 -43.60 -14.26
CA MET A 1 -18.04 -44.51 -14.56
C MET A 1 -17.99 -45.04 -16.00
N ASP A 2 -17.21 -44.42 -16.89
CA ASP A 2 -17.12 -44.80 -18.32
C ASP A 2 -16.35 -46.11 -18.60
N CYS A 3 -15.43 -46.53 -17.73
CA CYS A 3 -14.72 -47.82 -17.88
C CYS A 3 -15.58 -49.07 -17.60
N LEU A 4 -16.73 -48.94 -16.92
CA LEU A 4 -17.49 -50.11 -16.45
C LEU A 4 -18.53 -50.62 -17.46
N LEU A 5 -19.02 -49.78 -18.37
CA LEU A 5 -20.03 -50.18 -19.37
C LEU A 5 -19.41 -50.75 -20.64
N PHE A 6 -18.24 -50.27 -21.06
CA PHE A 6 -17.53 -50.82 -22.22
C PHE A 6 -17.07 -52.27 -21.98
N HIS A 7 -16.82 -52.62 -20.71
CA HIS A 7 -16.45 -53.99 -20.31
C HIS A 7 -17.57 -55.02 -20.48
N LYS A 8 -18.83 -54.61 -20.67
CA LYS A 8 -19.97 -55.52 -20.85
C LYS A 8 -20.41 -55.74 -22.30
N LYS A 9 -19.77 -55.10 -23.30
CA LYS A 9 -20.14 -55.20 -24.74
C LYS A 9 -21.60 -54.85 -25.10
N ASP A 10 -22.43 -54.40 -24.17
CA ASP A 10 -23.80 -53.95 -24.41
C ASP A 10 -23.82 -52.52 -24.95
N ASN A 11 -23.49 -52.37 -26.24
CA ASN A 11 -23.50 -51.10 -26.96
C ASN A 11 -24.89 -50.42 -26.94
N VAL A 12 -25.97 -51.21 -26.84
CA VAL A 12 -27.36 -50.72 -26.77
C VAL A 12 -27.63 -49.99 -25.47
N LEU A 13 -27.20 -50.56 -24.34
CA LEU A 13 -27.37 -49.95 -23.02
C LEU A 13 -26.52 -48.68 -22.90
N ALA A 14 -25.29 -48.71 -23.42
CA ALA A 14 -24.41 -47.54 -23.46
C ALA A 14 -25.03 -46.39 -24.26
N ALA A 15 -25.70 -46.67 -25.38
CA ALA A 15 -26.40 -45.65 -26.17
C ALA A 15 -27.55 -44.99 -25.40
N GLN A 16 -28.38 -45.77 -24.69
CA GLN A 16 -29.51 -45.24 -23.90
C GLN A 16 -29.06 -44.31 -22.77
N TYR A 17 -28.03 -44.73 -22.02
CA TYR A 17 -27.46 -43.87 -20.97
C TYR A 17 -26.83 -42.61 -21.55
N ASN A 18 -26.19 -42.71 -22.72
CA ASN A 18 -25.55 -41.57 -23.34
C ASN A 18 -26.56 -40.57 -23.93
N ASP A 19 -27.70 -41.03 -24.47
CA ASP A 19 -28.77 -40.14 -24.92
C ASP A 19 -29.40 -39.38 -23.74
N SER A 20 -29.56 -40.06 -22.59
CA SER A 20 -30.00 -39.41 -21.34
C SER A 20 -28.98 -38.37 -20.84
N LEU A 21 -27.69 -38.72 -20.89
CA LEU A 21 -26.59 -37.81 -20.54
C LEU A 21 -26.56 -36.59 -21.48
N TYR A 22 -26.75 -36.79 -22.77
CA TYR A 22 -26.78 -35.73 -23.78
C TYR A 22 -27.96 -34.78 -23.56
N HIS A 23 -29.15 -35.30 -23.26
CA HIS A 23 -30.32 -34.48 -22.93
C HIS A 23 -30.07 -33.64 -21.67
N LEU A 24 -29.55 -34.25 -20.61
CA LEU A 24 -29.25 -33.53 -19.38
C LEU A 24 -28.16 -32.46 -19.57
N ALA A 25 -27.15 -32.77 -20.38
CA ALA A 25 -26.04 -31.87 -20.66
C ALA A 25 -26.45 -30.67 -21.53
N THR A 26 -27.37 -30.88 -22.48
CA THR A 26 -27.93 -29.81 -23.32
C THR A 26 -28.89 -28.92 -22.53
N GLU A 27 -29.74 -29.51 -21.68
CA GLU A 27 -30.69 -28.76 -20.84
C GLU A 27 -29.99 -27.86 -19.82
N LYS A 28 -28.93 -28.37 -19.17
CA LYS A 28 -28.19 -27.62 -18.14
C LYS A 28 -27.01 -26.82 -18.69
N THR A 29 -26.78 -26.86 -20.00
CA THR A 29 -25.69 -26.16 -20.69
C THR A 29 -24.31 -26.45 -20.09
N LEU A 30 -24.04 -27.70 -19.71
CA LEU A 30 -22.82 -28.09 -19.00
C LEU A 30 -21.77 -28.65 -19.98
N PRO A 31 -20.73 -27.88 -20.35
CA PRO A 31 -19.79 -28.26 -21.41
C PRO A 31 -18.98 -29.52 -21.06
N THR A 32 -18.67 -29.76 -19.79
CA THR A 32 -17.96 -30.97 -19.33
C THR A 32 -18.78 -32.25 -19.47
N PHE A 33 -20.09 -32.21 -19.21
CA PHE A 33 -20.96 -33.36 -19.41
C PHE A 33 -21.25 -33.58 -20.90
N LEU A 34 -21.32 -32.50 -21.68
CA LEU A 34 -21.51 -32.55 -23.12
C LEU A 34 -20.27 -33.13 -23.84
N LEU A 35 -19.07 -32.80 -23.36
CA LEU A 35 -17.81 -33.43 -23.78
C LEU A 35 -17.85 -34.94 -23.57
N LYS A 36 -18.20 -35.40 -22.36
CA LYS A 36 -18.31 -36.82 -22.05
C LYS A 36 -19.35 -37.53 -22.91
N ALA A 37 -20.48 -36.87 -23.19
CA ALA A 37 -21.52 -37.43 -24.05
C ALA A 37 -21.00 -37.67 -25.48
N PHE A 38 -20.24 -36.71 -26.03
CA PHE A 38 -19.63 -36.86 -27.36
C PHE A 38 -18.52 -37.91 -27.40
N GLU A 39 -17.66 -37.97 -26.38
CA GLU A 39 -16.65 -39.04 -26.25
C GLU A 39 -17.30 -40.43 -26.19
N SER A 40 -18.40 -40.55 -25.45
CA SER A 40 -19.19 -41.79 -25.37
C SER A 40 -19.86 -42.13 -26.71
N LYS A 41 -20.42 -41.15 -27.45
CA LYS A 41 -20.98 -41.39 -28.79
C LYS A 41 -19.91 -41.88 -29.75
N ALA A 42 -18.73 -41.26 -29.74
CA ALA A 42 -17.59 -41.68 -30.55
C ALA A 42 -17.22 -43.14 -30.22
N ALA A 43 -17.04 -43.47 -28.93
CA ALA A 43 -16.68 -44.83 -28.51
C ALA A 43 -17.71 -45.90 -28.93
N ILE A 44 -19.01 -45.60 -28.83
CA ILE A 44 -20.09 -46.49 -29.29
C ILE A 44 -20.01 -46.69 -30.81
N GLN A 45 -19.85 -45.62 -31.59
CA GLN A 45 -19.78 -45.71 -33.05
C GLN A 45 -18.54 -46.48 -33.54
N LEU A 46 -17.42 -46.35 -32.83
CA LEU A 46 -16.23 -47.15 -33.07
C LEU A 46 -16.49 -48.63 -32.76
N ALA A 47 -17.17 -48.93 -31.66
CA ALA A 47 -17.54 -50.30 -31.27
C ALA A 47 -18.55 -50.95 -32.24
N THR A 48 -19.39 -50.15 -32.91
CA THR A 48 -20.34 -50.62 -33.93
C THR A 48 -19.75 -50.62 -35.35
N GLY A 49 -18.46 -50.28 -35.52
CA GLY A 49 -17.76 -50.29 -36.80
C GLY A 49 -18.03 -49.10 -37.72
N ASN A 50 -18.74 -48.07 -37.24
CA ASN A 50 -19.02 -46.86 -38.01
C ASN A 50 -17.92 -45.81 -37.78
N VAL A 51 -16.84 -45.92 -38.55
CA VAL A 51 -15.66 -45.06 -38.45
C VAL A 51 -15.96 -43.61 -38.84
N ALA A 52 -16.86 -43.38 -39.81
CA ALA A 52 -17.24 -42.03 -40.23
C ALA A 52 -17.96 -41.28 -39.12
N ALA A 53 -18.94 -41.91 -38.46
CA ALA A 53 -19.62 -41.32 -37.32
C ALA A 53 -18.67 -41.12 -36.13
N PHE A 54 -17.75 -42.06 -35.88
CA PHE A 54 -16.71 -41.89 -34.86
C PHE A 54 -15.90 -40.60 -35.05
N GLN A 55 -15.41 -40.34 -36.27
CA GLN A 55 -14.65 -39.12 -36.57
C GLN A 55 -15.47 -37.86 -36.31
N GLU A 56 -16.73 -37.83 -36.74
CA GLU A 56 -17.60 -36.67 -36.54
C GLU A 56 -17.80 -36.35 -35.05
N TRP A 57 -18.11 -37.37 -34.24
CA TRP A 57 -18.29 -37.18 -32.79
C TRP A 57 -16.98 -36.85 -32.07
N SER A 58 -15.84 -37.38 -32.54
CA SER A 58 -14.52 -37.04 -32.01
C SER A 58 -14.19 -35.57 -32.25
N LEU A 59 -14.45 -35.04 -33.45
CA LEU A 59 -14.22 -33.63 -33.76
C LEU A 59 -15.08 -32.70 -32.88
N LYS A 60 -16.34 -33.08 -32.64
CA LYS A 60 -17.25 -32.36 -31.73
C LYS A 60 -16.72 -32.38 -30.28
N ALA A 61 -16.21 -33.51 -29.81
CA ALA A 61 -15.58 -33.62 -28.50
C ALA A 61 -14.33 -32.73 -28.40
N ASP A 62 -13.45 -32.78 -29.41
CA ASP A 62 -12.21 -31.99 -29.43
C ASP A 62 -12.50 -30.48 -29.42
N SER A 63 -13.50 -30.01 -30.17
CA SER A 63 -13.94 -28.61 -30.15
C SER A 63 -14.32 -28.13 -28.74
N ILE A 64 -15.12 -28.93 -28.03
CA ILE A 64 -15.55 -28.58 -26.66
C ILE A 64 -14.38 -28.68 -25.68
N ARG A 65 -13.53 -29.70 -25.82
CA ARG A 65 -12.34 -29.84 -24.98
C ARG A 65 -11.41 -28.64 -25.10
N ASN A 66 -11.21 -28.15 -26.32
CA ASN A 66 -10.41 -26.97 -26.60
C ASN A 66 -11.04 -25.72 -25.97
N ASN A 67 -12.37 -25.57 -26.05
CA ASN A 67 -13.08 -24.46 -25.41
C ASN A 67 -12.91 -24.48 -23.87
N ILE A 68 -13.21 -25.61 -23.23
CA ILE A 68 -13.07 -25.77 -21.76
C ILE A 68 -11.63 -25.50 -21.31
N THR A 69 -10.65 -25.98 -22.06
CA THR A 69 -9.23 -25.80 -21.73
C THR A 69 -8.82 -24.34 -21.91
N GLY A 70 -9.23 -23.72 -23.01
CA GLY A 70 -8.99 -22.29 -23.27
C GLY A 70 -9.58 -21.40 -22.18
N GLU A 71 -10.80 -21.68 -21.73
CA GLU A 71 -11.46 -20.92 -20.67
C GLU A 71 -10.74 -21.07 -19.32
N LYS A 72 -10.29 -22.29 -18.98
CA LYS A 72 -9.50 -22.55 -17.76
C LYS A 72 -8.16 -21.82 -17.78
N VAL A 73 -7.46 -21.83 -18.92
CA VAL A 73 -6.20 -21.12 -19.09
C VAL A 73 -6.44 -19.61 -18.96
N LEU A 74 -7.41 -19.06 -19.68
CA LEU A 74 -7.75 -17.64 -19.61
C LEU A 74 -8.09 -17.19 -18.19
N ARG A 75 -8.89 -17.97 -17.47
CA ARG A 75 -9.25 -17.68 -16.08
C ARG A 75 -8.02 -17.71 -15.17
N LYS A 76 -7.15 -18.72 -15.30
CA LYS A 76 -5.90 -18.77 -14.52
C LYS A 76 -4.99 -17.59 -14.83
N THR A 77 -4.87 -17.20 -16.10
CA THR A 77 -4.08 -16.02 -16.50
C THR A 77 -4.64 -14.75 -15.87
N LYS A 78 -5.97 -14.53 -15.94
CA LYS A 78 -6.62 -13.39 -15.29
C LYS A 78 -6.43 -13.38 -13.78
N GLU A 79 -6.57 -14.53 -13.12
CA GLU A 79 -6.32 -14.65 -11.68
C GLU A 79 -4.85 -14.31 -11.33
N MET A 80 -3.88 -14.73 -12.15
CA MET A 80 -2.47 -14.37 -11.96
C MET A 80 -2.20 -12.88 -12.20
N GLU A 81 -2.77 -12.29 -13.24
CA GLU A 81 -2.65 -10.85 -13.53
C GLU A 81 -3.23 -10.00 -12.39
N ILE A 82 -4.42 -10.37 -11.90
CA ILE A 82 -5.04 -9.70 -10.75
C ILE A 82 -4.13 -9.78 -9.53
N LYS A 83 -3.64 -10.98 -9.18
CA LYS A 83 -2.73 -11.17 -8.04
C LYS A 83 -1.44 -10.36 -8.18
N TYR A 84 -0.83 -10.35 -9.36
CA TYR A 84 0.39 -9.60 -9.61
C TYR A 84 0.15 -8.08 -9.53
N SER A 85 -0.94 -7.59 -10.13
CA SER A 85 -1.30 -6.18 -10.07
C SER A 85 -1.63 -5.72 -8.64
N LEU A 86 -2.29 -6.56 -7.84
CA LEU A 86 -2.53 -6.32 -6.42
C LEU A 86 -1.23 -6.27 -5.63
N ALA A 87 -0.37 -7.28 -5.76
CA ALA A 87 0.92 -7.32 -5.08
C ALA A 87 1.78 -6.08 -5.39
N LYS A 88 1.77 -5.62 -6.66
CA LYS A 88 2.48 -4.39 -7.06
C LYS A 88 1.90 -3.13 -6.41
N LYS A 89 0.56 -3.02 -6.31
CA LYS A 89 -0.11 -1.90 -5.64
C LYS A 89 0.14 -1.91 -4.13
N GLU A 90 0.11 -3.08 -3.50
CA GLU A 90 0.43 -3.23 -2.08
C GLU A 90 1.86 -2.80 -1.77
N GLN A 91 2.83 -3.20 -2.60
CA GLN A 91 4.22 -2.73 -2.45
C GLN A 91 4.34 -1.21 -2.56
N GLN A 92 3.62 -0.59 -3.49
CA GLN A 92 3.60 0.88 -3.62
C GLN A 92 3.01 1.55 -2.38
N LEU A 93 1.91 1.00 -1.84
CA LEU A 93 1.29 1.50 -0.61
C LEU A 93 2.23 1.41 0.59
N THR A 94 2.95 0.29 0.75
CA THR A 94 3.93 0.13 1.84
C THR A 94 5.04 1.18 1.74
N ILE A 95 5.58 1.39 0.54
CA ILE A 95 6.64 2.39 0.31
C ILE A 95 6.11 3.80 0.61
N GLU A 96 4.88 4.12 0.23
CA GLU A 96 4.28 5.43 0.53
C GLU A 96 3.95 5.63 2.01
N GLN A 97 3.50 4.59 2.71
CA GLN A 97 3.29 4.64 4.16
C GLN A 97 4.61 4.86 4.91
N GLU A 98 5.68 4.18 4.51
CA GLU A 98 7.01 4.40 5.08
C GLU A 98 7.54 5.81 4.81
N LYS A 99 7.34 6.33 3.58
CA LYS A 99 7.67 7.72 3.24
C LYS A 99 6.86 8.73 4.06
N THR A 100 5.58 8.45 4.30
CA THR A 100 4.69 9.34 5.07
C THR A 100 5.13 9.38 6.53
N ARG A 101 5.39 8.22 7.14
CA ARG A 101 5.90 8.12 8.52
C ARG A 101 7.25 8.84 8.68
N ASN A 102 8.15 8.71 7.71
CA ASN A 102 9.45 9.37 7.77
C ASN A 102 9.33 10.90 7.65
N LYS A 103 8.39 11.41 6.85
CA LYS A 103 8.13 12.85 6.74
C LYS A 103 7.60 13.45 8.03
N GLU A 104 6.72 12.76 8.76
CA GLU A 104 6.21 13.24 10.05
C GLU A 104 7.32 13.35 11.09
N ILE A 105 8.21 12.36 11.16
CA ILE A 105 9.36 12.38 12.08
C ILE A 105 10.32 13.52 11.71
N GLN A 106 10.62 13.72 10.43
CA GLN A 106 11.50 14.80 9.96
C GLN A 106 10.91 16.19 10.28
N ASN A 107 9.61 16.39 10.05
CA ASN A 107 8.93 17.65 10.36
C ASN A 107 8.89 17.92 11.86
N LEU A 108 8.69 16.89 12.68
CA LEU A 108 8.70 17.01 14.14
C LEU A 108 10.09 17.41 14.67
N ILE A 109 11.16 16.79 14.16
CA ILE A 109 12.55 17.15 14.51
C ILE A 109 12.85 18.59 14.09
N LEU A 110 12.43 19.01 12.89
CA LEU A 110 12.59 20.38 12.40
C LEU A 110 11.86 21.39 13.29
N LEU A 111 10.64 21.10 13.73
CA LEU A 111 9.89 21.96 14.64
C LEU A 111 10.57 22.11 16.00
N ILE A 112 11.12 21.03 16.56
CA ILE A 112 11.85 21.07 17.84
C ILE A 112 13.11 21.94 17.70
N LEU A 113 13.87 21.78 16.62
CA LEU A 113 15.07 22.59 16.36
C LEU A 113 14.73 24.08 16.22
N LEU A 114 13.66 24.39 15.49
CA LEU A 114 13.22 25.76 15.29
C LEU A 114 12.76 26.39 16.62
N ALA A 115 11.98 25.67 17.43
CA ALA A 115 11.57 26.10 18.75
C ALA A 115 12.77 26.32 19.69
N ALA A 116 13.73 25.38 19.72
CA ALA A 116 14.93 25.49 20.53
C ALA A 116 15.76 26.73 20.14
N THR A 117 15.91 27.00 18.85
CA THR A 117 16.64 28.17 18.35
C THR A 117 15.97 29.48 18.78
N ILE A 118 14.63 29.55 18.71
CA ILE A 118 13.87 30.72 19.18
C ILE A 118 14.05 30.93 20.69
N ILE A 119 13.97 29.85 21.48
CA ILE A 119 14.15 29.92 22.94
C ILE A 119 15.55 30.40 23.29
N ILE A 120 16.58 29.84 22.66
CA ILE A 120 17.98 30.25 22.89
C ILE A 120 18.17 31.72 22.51
N GLY A 121 17.66 32.14 21.34
CA GLY A 121 17.71 33.54 20.91
C GLY A 121 17.02 34.48 21.91
N PHE A 122 15.86 34.09 22.41
CA PHE A 122 15.11 34.87 23.41
C PHE A 122 15.87 34.97 24.74
N LEU A 123 16.49 33.88 25.21
CA LEU A 123 17.30 33.88 26.43
C LEU A 123 18.53 34.79 26.30
N ILE A 124 19.20 34.77 25.14
CA ILE A 124 20.32 35.65 24.83
C ILE A 124 19.87 37.11 24.84
N PHE A 125 18.77 37.43 24.15
CA PHE A 125 18.23 38.78 24.11
C PHE A 125 17.91 39.31 25.51
N ARG A 126 17.25 38.49 26.34
CA ARG A 126 16.93 38.84 27.73
C ARG A 126 18.21 39.04 28.57
N ASN A 127 19.22 38.20 28.42
CA ASN A 127 20.48 38.31 29.17
C ASN A 127 21.23 39.60 28.79
N LEU A 128 21.28 39.93 27.50
CA LEU A 128 21.91 41.17 27.04
C LEU A 128 21.20 42.42 27.57
N GLN A 129 19.86 42.43 27.61
CA GLN A 129 19.12 43.54 28.21
C GLN A 129 19.42 43.70 29.70
N GLN A 130 19.48 42.60 30.46
CA GLN A 130 19.84 42.64 31.88
C GLN A 130 21.26 43.17 32.10
N ARG A 131 22.23 42.75 31.27
CA ARG A 131 23.61 43.26 31.35
C ARG A 131 23.71 44.74 31.01
N LYS A 132 22.97 45.23 30.00
CA LYS A 132 22.91 46.66 29.64
C LYS A 132 22.39 47.50 30.81
N VAL A 133 21.32 47.06 31.47
CA VAL A 133 20.74 47.77 32.63
C VAL A 133 21.73 47.85 33.80
N LEU A 134 22.45 46.77 34.07
CA LEU A 134 23.47 46.75 35.15
C LEU A 134 24.67 47.66 34.84
N GLN A 135 25.10 47.71 33.58
CA GLN A 135 26.18 48.60 33.17
C GLN A 135 25.76 50.08 33.24
N GLN A 136 24.54 50.40 32.82
CA GLN A 136 24.01 51.77 32.92
C GLN A 136 23.90 52.25 34.36
N LYS A 137 23.45 51.41 35.30
CA LYS A 137 23.42 51.76 36.73
C LYS A 137 24.80 52.14 37.27
N ARG A 138 25.83 51.34 36.94
CA ARG A 138 27.21 51.66 37.33
C ARG A 138 27.71 52.97 36.73
N ILE A 139 27.34 53.27 35.49
CA ILE A 139 27.71 54.54 34.85
C ILE A 139 27.06 55.73 35.58
N VAL A 140 25.77 55.64 35.90
CA VAL A 140 25.04 56.69 36.63
C VAL A 140 25.59 56.88 38.05
N GLU A 141 25.93 55.79 38.74
CA GLU A 141 26.58 55.86 40.07
C GLU A 141 27.94 56.56 39.99
N LEU A 142 28.79 56.19 39.02
CA LEU A 142 30.09 56.83 38.81
C LEU A 142 29.98 58.31 38.43
N GLU A 143 28.98 58.68 37.65
CA GLU A 143 28.70 60.09 37.33
C GLU A 143 28.25 60.89 38.55
N ASN A 144 27.39 60.31 39.40
CA ASN A 144 26.95 60.94 40.63
C ASN A 144 28.11 61.11 41.62
N ASP A 145 28.97 60.11 41.77
CA ASP A 145 30.16 60.22 42.61
C ASP A 145 31.11 61.31 42.11
N ARG A 146 31.32 61.43 40.80
CA ARG A 146 32.12 62.51 40.21
C ARG A 146 31.52 63.89 40.46
N LYS A 147 30.20 64.05 40.32
CA LYS A 147 29.50 65.32 40.63
C LYS A 147 29.65 65.69 42.11
N LEU A 148 29.47 64.72 43.01
CA LEU A 148 29.66 64.93 44.45
C LEU A 148 31.11 65.31 44.77
N LEU A 149 32.09 64.65 44.18
CA LEU A 149 33.52 64.98 44.33
C LEU A 149 33.85 66.39 43.83
N ALA A 150 33.30 66.80 42.68
CA ALA A 150 33.51 68.14 42.12
C ALA A 150 32.88 69.25 42.99
N LEU A 151 31.81 68.94 43.72
CA LEU A 151 31.16 69.88 44.65
C LEU A 151 31.86 69.96 46.02
N ARG A 152 32.67 68.96 46.41
CA ARG A 152 33.43 68.97 47.68
C ARG A 152 34.30 70.22 47.89
N PRO A 153 35.08 70.73 46.92
CA PRO A 153 35.84 71.97 47.11
C PRO A 153 34.91 73.17 47.39
N TYR A 154 33.79 73.29 46.68
CA TYR A 154 32.82 74.36 46.89
C TYR A 154 32.20 74.33 48.31
N TYR A 155 31.81 73.14 48.79
CA TYR A 155 31.30 72.99 50.15
C TYR A 155 32.37 73.22 51.23
N LYS A 156 33.64 72.87 50.95
CA LYS A 156 34.77 73.10 51.86
C LYS A 156 35.08 74.59 52.01
N ASP A 157 34.99 75.34 50.92
CA ASP A 157 35.24 76.79 50.93
C ASP A 157 34.10 77.56 51.60
N ARG A 158 32.85 77.11 51.42
CA ARG A 158 31.69 77.69 52.14
C ARG A 158 31.79 77.51 53.65
N LYS A 159 32.15 76.31 54.12
CA LYS A 159 32.33 76.04 55.55
C LYS A 159 33.46 76.84 56.19
N LYS A 160 34.51 77.18 55.43
CA LYS A 160 35.58 78.06 55.92
C LYS A 160 35.11 79.50 56.07
N LYS A 161 34.26 79.99 55.16
CA LYS A 161 33.67 81.34 55.23
C LYS A 161 32.60 81.50 56.29
N GLU A 162 31.96 80.41 56.72
CA GLU A 162 30.98 80.39 57.82
C GLU A 162 31.64 80.19 59.20
N ALA A 163 32.96 79.96 59.24
CA ALA A 163 33.74 79.75 60.46
C ALA A 163 34.70 80.92 60.82
N ASP A 164 34.73 81.97 60.00
CA ASP A 164 35.35 83.28 60.24
C ASP A 164 34.24 84.33 60.51
#